data_AF-W4V4Z6-F1
#
_entry.id   AF-W4V4Z6-F1
#
_cell.length_a   1.000
_cell.length_b   1.000
_cell.length_c   1.000
_cell.angle_alpha   90.00
_cell.angle_beta   90.00
_cell.angle_gamma   90.00
#
_symmetry.space_group_name_H-M   'P 1'
#
loop_
_entity.id
_entity.type
_entity.pdbx_description
1 polymer ?
#
loop_
_entity_poly.entity_id
_entity_poly.type
_entity_poly.pdbx_seq_one_letter_code
_entity_poly.pdbx_strand_id
1 'polypeptide(L)' 'MKLSDILQLKGLTNNRIKVVRHTTDRNEIRNIIEAGHFELYQSYQKSNVFKDTEYIIVFRALEGRKRFYKGFIK' A
#
# COMPACT_ATOMS: atom_id res chain seq x y z
N MET A 1 5.37 11.96 -13.54
CA MET A 1 5.64 12.21 -12.11
C MET A 1 6.00 10.88 -11.45
N LYS A 2 7.16 10.81 -10.80
CA LYS A 2 7.60 9.62 -10.06
C LYS A 2 6.93 9.60 -8.69
N LEU A 3 6.84 8.42 -8.08
CA LEU A 3 6.34 8.29 -6.69
C LEU A 3 7.19 9.14 -5.73
N SER A 4 8.51 9.18 -5.93
CA SER A 4 9.43 10.02 -5.15
C SER A 4 9.02 11.49 -5.14
N ASP A 5 8.58 12.02 -6.29
CA ASP A 5 8.20 13.42 -6.43
C ASP A 5 6.92 13.69 -5.61
N ILE A 6 5.96 12.76 -5.63
CA ILE A 6 4.72 12.84 -4.84
C ILE A 6 5.03 12.80 -3.34
N LEU A 7 5.94 11.90 -2.93
CA LEU A 7 6.33 11.76 -1.52
C LEU A 7 7.04 13.02 -1.03
N GLN A 8 7.94 13.60 -1.82
CA GLN A 8 8.57 14.89 -1.51
C GLN A 8 7.54 16.01 -1.35
N LEU A 9 6.58 16.12 -2.28
CA LEU A 9 5.51 17.13 -2.21
C LEU A 9 4.61 16.95 -0.98
N LYS A 10 4.54 15.75 -0.41
CA LYS A 10 3.79 15.44 0.82
C LYS A 10 4.63 15.50 2.09
N GLY A 11 5.92 15.84 2.00
CA GLY A 11 6.84 15.86 3.15
C GLY A 11 7.23 14.47 3.66
N LEU A 12 6.99 13.40 2.88
CA LEU A 12 7.22 12.00 3.25
C LEU A 12 8.59 11.50 2.76
N THR A 13 9.68 12.15 3.17
CA THR A 13 11.02 11.92 2.60
C THR A 13 11.91 10.97 3.41
N ASN A 14 11.70 10.87 4.73
CA ASN A 14 12.51 10.04 5.64
C ASN A 14 11.71 8.97 6.39
N ASN A 15 10.46 8.74 5.97
CA ASN A 15 9.59 7.79 6.67
C ASN A 15 9.83 6.35 6.22
N ARG A 16 9.57 5.40 7.12
CA ARG A 16 9.57 3.97 6.81
C ARG A 16 8.26 3.61 6.14
N ILE A 17 8.25 3.65 4.81
CA ILE A 17 7.05 3.45 4.00
C ILE A 17 7.04 2.07 3.37
N LYS A 18 5.96 1.31 3.58
CA LYS A 18 5.69 0.07 2.86
C LYS A 18 4.82 0.37 1.64
N VAL A 19 5.35 0.04 0.46
CA VAL A 19 4.58 0.08 -0.78
C VAL A 19 3.98 -1.29 -1.06
N VAL A 20 2.65 -1.38 -1.12
CA VAL A 20 1.93 -2.60 -1.44
C VAL A 20 1.33 -2.48 -2.84
N ARG A 21 1.72 -3.42 -3.70
CA ARG A 21 1.20 -3.58 -5.06
C ARG A 21 0.73 -5.02 -5.22
N HIS A 22 -0.58 -5.22 -5.22
CA HIS A 22 -1.14 -6.52 -5.60
C HIS A 22 -1.43 -6.56 -7.10
N THR A 23 -0.82 -7.54 -7.76
CA THR A 23 -1.11 -7.95 -9.15
C THR A 23 -1.78 -9.31 -9.21
N THR A 24 -2.10 -9.90 -8.06
CA THR A 24 -2.61 -11.26 -7.93
C THR A 24 -4.12 -11.34 -8.15
N ASP A 25 -4.59 -12.40 -8.80
CA ASP A 25 -6.01 -12.73 -9.02
C ASP A 25 -6.80 -13.07 -7.74
N ARG A 26 -6.14 -13.04 -6.59
CA ARG A 26 -6.77 -13.26 -5.28
C ARG A 26 -7.57 -12.02 -4.86
N ASN A 27 -8.79 -11.94 -5.37
CA ASN A 27 -9.74 -10.87 -5.09
C ASN A 27 -9.98 -10.65 -3.59
N GLU A 28 -9.96 -11.70 -2.78
CA GLU A 28 -10.14 -11.61 -1.33
C GLU A 28 -9.06 -10.74 -0.66
N ILE A 29 -7.78 -11.02 -0.92
CA ILE A 29 -6.64 -10.26 -0.37
C ILE A 29 -6.68 -8.81 -0.85
N ARG A 30 -7.04 -8.60 -2.12
CA ARG A 30 -7.21 -7.28 -2.70
C ARG A 30 -8.28 -6.48 -1.96
N ASN A 31 -9.44 -7.08 -1.70
CA ASN A 31 -10.54 -6.44 -0.99
C ASN A 31 -10.15 -6.07 0.45
N ILE A 32 -9.44 -6.95 1.16
CA ILE A 32 -8.94 -6.71 2.53
C ILE A 32 -8.02 -5.47 2.55
N ILE A 33 -7.06 -5.40 1.63
CA ILE A 33 -6.13 -4.27 1.49
C ILE A 33 -6.87 -2.97 1.12
N GLU A 34 -7.79 -3.02 0.16
CA GLU A 34 -8.52 -1.84 -0.32
C GLU A 34 -9.51 -1.27 0.71
N ALA A 35 -10.06 -2.15 1.57
CA ALA A 35 -10.89 -1.80 2.72
C ALA A 35 -10.09 -1.27 3.92
N GLY A 36 -8.75 -1.38 3.90
CA GLY A 36 -7.88 -0.91 4.99
C GLY A 36 -7.75 -1.89 6.16
N HIS A 37 -8.15 -3.15 5.99
CA HIS A 37 -8.03 -4.20 7.01
C HIS A 37 -6.59 -4.75 7.06
N PHE A 38 -5.62 -3.92 7.44
CA PHE A 38 -4.19 -4.27 7.39
C PHE A 38 -3.78 -5.36 8.38
N GLU A 39 -4.44 -5.45 9.54
CA GLU A 39 -4.19 -6.51 10.52
C GLU A 39 -4.60 -7.88 9.98
N LEU A 40 -5.78 -7.92 9.35
CA LEU A 40 -6.26 -9.12 8.66
C LEU A 40 -5.34 -9.45 7.49
N TYR A 41 -4.91 -8.47 6.69
CA TYR A 41 -3.91 -8.70 5.65
C TYR A 41 -2.63 -9.33 6.21
N GLN A 42 -2.13 -8.80 7.33
CA GLN A 42 -0.94 -9.28 8.02
C GLN A 42 -1.09 -10.74 8.48
N SER A 43 -2.29 -11.19 8.88
CA SER A 43 -2.50 -12.59 9.28
C SER A 43 -2.36 -13.59 8.12
N TYR A 44 -2.57 -13.16 6.87
CA TYR A 44 -2.32 -14.01 5.68
C TYR A 44 -0.83 -14.09 5.29
N GLN A 45 0.02 -13.24 5.85
CA GLN A 45 1.45 -13.20 5.53
C GLN A 45 2.25 -14.06 6.52
N LYS A 46 3.21 -14.84 6.00
CA LYS A 46 4.09 -15.68 6.83
C LYS A 46 5.02 -14.89 7.76
N SER A 47 5.20 -13.60 7.51
CA SER A 47 6.12 -12.72 8.24
C SER A 47 5.45 -11.38 8.51
N ASN A 48 5.91 -10.65 9.53
CA ASN A 48 5.44 -9.31 9.82
C ASN A 48 5.91 -8.32 8.74
N VAL A 49 5.12 -8.14 7.69
CA VAL A 49 5.47 -7.33 6.51
C VAL A 49 5.33 -5.83 6.75
N PHE A 50 4.61 -5.45 7.82
CA PHE A 50 4.43 -4.08 8.28
C PHE A 50 5.28 -3.75 9.52
N LYS A 51 6.23 -4.62 9.88
CA LYS A 51 7.16 -4.35 10.96
C LYS A 51 7.89 -3.03 10.68
N ASP A 52 8.00 -2.18 11.70
CA ASP A 52 8.71 -0.90 11.67
C ASP A 52 8.22 0.06 10.57
N THR A 53 6.99 -0.11 10.08
CA THR A 53 6.41 0.73 9.03
C THR A 53 5.57 1.84 9.65
N GLU A 54 5.82 3.07 9.22
CA GLU A 54 5.06 4.27 9.63
C GLU A 54 3.90 4.56 8.66
N TYR A 55 4.09 4.27 7.37
CA TYR A 55 3.08 4.52 6.34
C TYR A 55 2.92 3.34 5.40
N ILE A 56 1.68 3.10 4.99
CA ILE A 56 1.37 2.09 3.97
C ILE A 56 0.78 2.80 2.76
N ILE A 57 1.39 2.55 1.61
CA ILE A 57 0.92 3.03 0.31
C ILE A 57 0.35 1.86 -0.45
N VAL A 58 -0.93 1.94 -0.80
CA VAL A 58 -1.62 0.93 -1.59
C VAL A 58 -1.84 1.45 -3.00
N PHE A 59 -1.34 0.70 -3.99
CA PHE A 59 -1.64 0.95 -5.40
C PHE A 59 -2.81 0.09 -5.86
N ARG A 60 -3.94 0.74 -6.16
CA ARG A 60 -5.10 0.09 -6.79
C ARG A 60 -4.91 0.12 -8.30
N ALA A 61 -5.00 -1.03 -8.96
CA ALA A 61 -5.15 -1.06 -10.41
C ALA A 61 -6.53 -0.49 -10.76
N LEU A 62 -6.58 0.56 -11.57
CA LEU A 62 -7.79 0.95 -12.30
C LEU A 62 -7.72 0.32 -13.69
N GLU A 63 -8.84 0.25 -14.40
CA GLU A 63 -8.86 -0.22 -15.79
C GLU A 63 -7.76 0.46 -16.62
N GLY A 64 -6.97 -0.35 -17.34
CA GLY A 64 -5.83 0.09 -18.13
C GLY A 64 -4.53 0.31 -17.32
N ARG A 65 -3.72 1.31 -17.72
CA ARG A 65 -2.43 1.64 -17.06
C ARG A 65 -2.56 2.66 -15.91
N LYS A 66 -3.78 3.01 -15.52
CA LYS A 66 -4.03 3.98 -14.45
C LYS A 66 -3.95 3.28 -13.09
N ARG A 67 -3.26 3.88 -12.12
CA ARG A 67 -3.21 3.40 -10.74
C ARG A 67 -3.67 4.50 -9.81
N PHE A 68 -4.60 4.18 -8.92
CA PHE A 68 -5.04 5.08 -7.87
C PHE A 68 -4.16 4.90 -6.63
N TYR A 69 -3.73 6.01 -6.06
CA TYR A 69 -3.00 6.07 -4.80
C TYR A 69 -4.01 6.24 -3.66
N LYS A 70 -4.06 5.27 -2.74
CA LYS A 70 -4.72 5.45 -1.44
C LYS A 70 -3.67 5.24 -0.36
N GLY A 71 -3.29 6.33 0.30
CA GLY A 71 -2.39 6.30 1.45
C GLY A 71 -3.20 6.14 2.74
N PHE A 72 -2.72 5.28 3.63
CA PHE A 72 -3.18 5.25 5.02
C PHE A 72 -2.03 5.64 5.94
N ILE A 73 -2.35 6.52 6.90
CA ILE A 73 -1.45 6.98 7.95
C ILE A 73 -1.81 6.16 9.19
N LYS A 74 -0.84 5.48 9.78
CA LYS A 74 -1.00 4.80 11.07
C LYS A 74 -0.72 5.76 12.21
#